data_AF-J2WU41-F1
#
_entry.id   AF-J2WU41-F1
#
_cell.length_a   1.000
_cell.length_b   1.000
_cell.length_c   1.000
_cell.angle_alpha   90.00
_cell.angle_beta   90.00
_cell.angle_gamma   90.00
#
_symmetry.space_group_name_H-M   'P 1'
#
loop_
_entity.id
_entity.type
_entity.pdbx_description
1 polymer ?
#
loop_
_entity_poly.entity_id
_entity_poly.type
_entity_poly.pdbx_seq_one_letter_code
_entity_poly.pdbx_strand_id
1 'polypeptide(L)' 'MSTVIENLLARKQKLVEELEKAETVEDRDRIEQQLEQINTALDFLDRPGSKDGR' A
#
# COMPACT_ATOMS: atom_id res chain seq x y z
N MET A 1 5.57 -3.11 16.40
CA MET A 1 5.07 -2.80 15.06
C MET A 1 4.19 -3.98 14.65
N SER A 2 2.97 -3.73 14.16
CA SER A 2 2.02 -4.82 13.86
C SER A 2 2.50 -5.61 12.64
N THR A 3 2.49 -6.95 12.69
CA THR A 3 2.87 -7.84 11.58
C THR A 3 2.11 -7.52 10.28
N VAL A 4 0.92 -6.92 10.40
CA VAL A 4 0.11 -6.43 9.28
C VAL A 4 0.76 -5.23 8.58
N ILE A 5 1.30 -4.26 9.34
CA ILE A 5 1.96 -3.08 8.77
C ILE A 5 3.22 -3.53 8.01
N GLU A 6 4.00 -4.43 8.60
CA GLU A 6 5.20 -5.00 7.95
C GLU A 6 4.84 -5.74 6.66
N ASN A 7 3.75 -6.51 6.65
CA ASN A 7 3.29 -7.21 5.45
C ASN A 7 2.83 -6.24 4.35
N LEU A 8 2.10 -5.18 4.71
CA LEU A 8 1.66 -4.16 3.77
C LEU A 8 2.84 -3.38 3.17
N LEU A 9 3.83 -3.04 3.99
CA LEU A 9 5.06 -2.39 3.53
C LEU A 9 5.87 -3.29 2.59
N ALA A 10 6.03 -4.57 2.92
CA ALA A 10 6.71 -5.53 2.05
C ALA A 10 5.97 -5.69 0.71
N ARG A 11 4.64 -5.74 0.74
CA ARG A 11 3.82 -5.82 -0.48
C ARG A 11 3.92 -4.55 -1.33
N LYS A 12 3.94 -3.38 -0.69
CA LYS A 12 4.16 -2.09 -1.37
C LYS A 12 5.51 -2.07 -2.08
N GLN A 13 6.58 -2.50 -1.41
CA GLN A 13 7.92 -2.53 -1.99
C GLN A 13 7.97 -3.44 -3.22
N LYS A 14 7.39 -4.64 -3.13
CA LYS A 14 7.30 -5.57 -4.27
C LYS A 14 6.56 -4.96 -5.47
N LEU A 15 5.46 -4.26 -5.24
CA LEU A 15 4.70 -3.61 -6.31
C LEU A 15 5.47 -2.48 -6.98
N VAL A 16 6.28 -1.72 -6.22
CA VAL A 16 7.17 -0.70 -6.81
C VAL A 16 8.20 -1.36 -7.74
N GLU A 17 8.80 -2.49 -7.34
CA GLU A 17 9.73 -3.24 -8.18
C GLU A 17 9.06 -3.83 -9.44
N GLU A 18 7.80 -4.25 -9.34
CA GLU A 18 7.01 -4.71 -10.48
C GLU A 18 6.65 -3.55 -11.43
N LEU A 19 6.35 -2.36 -10.88
CA LEU A 19 6.05 -1.16 -11.66
C LEU A 19 7.24 -0.75 -12.55
N GLU A 20 8.45 -0.82 -12.00
CA GLU A 20 9.69 -0.55 -12.76
C GLU A 20 9.88 -1.48 -13.95
N LYS A 21 9.38 -2.71 -13.85
CA LYS A 21 9.49 -3.75 -14.89
C LYS A 21 8.28 -3.80 -15.83
N ALA A 22 7.23 -3.05 -15.53
CA ALA A 22 6.00 -3.09 -16.31
C ALA A 22 6.19 -2.45 -17.71
N GLU A 23 6.00 -3.26 -18.74
CA GLU A 23 6.18 -2.88 -20.15
C GLU A 23 4.93 -2.21 -20.73
N THR A 24 3.75 -2.53 -20.19
CA THR A 24 2.47 -2.03 -20.70
C THR A 24 1.86 -0.98 -19.78
N VAL A 25 1.10 -0.06 -20.37
CA VAL A 25 0.32 0.94 -19.61
C VAL A 25 -0.73 0.24 -18.74
N GLU A 26 -1.39 -0.80 -19.25
CA GLU A 26 -2.41 -1.54 -18.49
C GLU A 26 -1.83 -2.23 -17.24
N ASP A 27 -0.63 -2.81 -17.34
CA ASP A 27 0.02 -3.42 -16.17
C ASP A 27 0.45 -2.36 -15.15
N ARG A 28 0.93 -1.20 -15.62
CA ARG A 28 1.24 -0.05 -14.75
C ARG A 28 0.00 0.43 -14.03
N ASP A 29 -1.10 0.63 -14.74
CA ASP A 29 -2.37 1.11 -14.16
C ASP A 29 -2.87 0.15 -13.07
N ARG A 30 -2.77 -1.17 -13.28
CA ARG A 30 -3.15 -2.18 -12.28
C ARG A 30 -2.25 -2.12 -11.05
N ILE A 31 -0.94 -1.98 -11.23
CA ILE A 31 0.03 -1.90 -10.14
C ILE A 31 -0.17 -0.60 -9.35
N GLU A 32 -0.40 0.53 -10.02
CA GLU A 32 -0.68 1.82 -9.40
C GLU A 32 -1.95 1.78 -8.54
N GLN A 33 -3.03 1.16 -9.03
CA GLN A 33 -4.25 0.96 -8.23
C GLN A 33 -3.99 0.12 -6.98
N GLN A 34 -3.17 -0.93 -7.07
CA GLN A 34 -2.82 -1.76 -5.91
C GLN A 34 -1.95 -1.00 -4.90
N LEU A 35 -1.03 -0.16 -5.37
CA LEU A 35 -0.22 0.71 -4.52
C LEU A 35 -1.09 1.74 -3.79
N GLU A 36 -2.08 2.33 -4.46
CA GLU A 36 -3.03 3.27 -3.85
C GLU A 36 -3.85 2.61 -2.73
N GLN A 37 -4.35 1.39 -2.95
CA GLN A 37 -5.08 0.64 -1.92
C GLN A 37 -4.23 0.36 -0.69
N ILE A 38 -2.96 -0.03 -0.87
CA ILE A 38 -2.04 -0.28 0.24
C ILE A 38 -1.71 1.02 0.98
N ASN A 39 -1.44 2.11 0.27
CA ASN A 39 -1.19 3.41 0.90
C ASN A 39 -2.39 3.88 1.72
N THR A 40 -3.60 3.68 1.20
CA THR A 40 -4.84 3.99 1.91
C THR A 40 -4.97 3.14 3.19
N ALA A 41 -4.73 1.83 3.10
CA ALA A 41 -4.74 0.96 4.27
C ALA A 41 -3.68 1.34 5.31
N LEU A 42 -2.49 1.71 4.87
CA LEU A 42 -1.42 2.20 5.75
C LEU A 42 -1.79 3.53 6.41
N ASP A 43 -2.41 4.48 5.70
CA ASP A 43 -2.91 5.75 6.28
C ASP A 43 -3.93 5.48 7.39
N PHE A 44 -4.86 4.53 7.17
CA PHE A 44 -5.82 4.13 8.20
C PHE A 44 -5.16 3.53 9.45
N LEU A 45 -4.05 2.81 9.29
CA LEU A 45 -3.32 2.18 10.39
C LEU A 45 -2.36 3.14 11.10
N ASP A 46 -1.82 4.14 10.39
CA ASP A 46 -0.87 5.13 10.91
C ASP A 46 -1.57 6.30 11.63
N ARG A 47 -2.86 6.53 11.34
CA ARG A 47 -3.66 7.49 12.10
C ARG A 47 -3.58 7.15 13.60
N PRO A 48 -3.07 8.06 14.45
CA PRO A 48 -2.90 7.83 15.87
C PRO A 48 -4.28 7.84 16.55
N GLY A 49 -5.00 6.73 16.43
CA GLY A 49 -6.37 6.57 16.90
C GLY A 49 -7.35 7.54 16.23
N SER A 50 -8.27 6.98 15.45
CA SER A 50 -9.69 7.24 15.72
C SER A 50 -10.00 6.73 17.15
N LYS A 51 -9.41 7.38 18.15
CA LYS A 51 -9.99 7.52 19.47
C LYS A 51 -11.03 8.63 19.30
N ASP A 52 -12.13 8.31 18.63
CA ASP A 52 -13.40 8.76 19.19
C ASP A 52 -13.36 8.19 20.63
N GLY A 53 -13.19 8.99 21.68
CA GLY A 53 -13.79 10.31 21.84
C GLY A 53 -15.16 10.14 22.48
N ARG A 54 -15.17 9.50 23.66
CA ARG A 54 -16.30 9.21 24.57
C ARG A 54 -17.19 8.02 24.24
#